data_AF-F2DFP4-F1
#
_entry.id   AF-F2DFP4-F1
#
_cell.length_a   1.000
_cell.length_b   1.000
_cell.length_c   1.000
_cell.angle_alpha   90.00
_cell.angle_beta   90.00
_cell.angle_gamma   90.00
#
_symmetry.space_group_name_H-M   'P 1'
#
loop_
_entity.id
_entity.type
_entity.pdbx_description
1 polymer ?
#
loop_
_entity_poly.entity_id
_entity_poly.type
_entity_poly.pdbx_seq_one_letter_code
_entity_poly.pdbx_strand_id
1 'polypeptide(L)'
;MESVHKMQHSNQSSVTCMPALFTQYFLQDMKISKVLRLKLLKSSKKLLDSMMWMLQVCTWRLVDAYTERLDAFQKLIFVSNLVFGDASDFILPWKHLFGITDYQIDIAMRENAKSLYALELKSIGRGLDIGTLIEVRRVQLAYKLFDEVAADMFKEHAKKLIQENVSSALSILKSNTSAGNIPTEVINEVNSILAFNRLLTVLSKFPQGDRFARGLGPISLAGDFDHDRMVGDLKILYAAYTTEVLSDGRLDDEKLGPLNELRNIFGLGKREAEAIIEGVMSDVKSQVPA
;
A
#
# COMPACT_ATOMS: atom_id res chain seq x y z
N MET A 1 -34.78 -29.08 18.17
CA MET A 1 -36.11 -28.78 17.62
C MET A 1 -36.26 -27.27 17.64
N GLU A 2 -35.85 -26.59 16.58
CA GLU A 2 -36.69 -26.33 15.38
C GLU A 2 -37.92 -25.51 15.79
N SER A 3 -38.20 -24.32 15.27
CA SER A 3 -38.42 -23.97 13.84
C SER A 3 -38.50 -22.43 13.76
N VAL A 4 -37.82 -21.72 12.86
CA VAL A 4 -38.10 -21.49 11.43
C VAL A 4 -39.34 -20.59 11.14
N HIS A 5 -39.05 -19.47 10.45
CA HIS A 5 -39.88 -18.59 9.59
C HIS A 5 -41.03 -17.75 10.15
N LYS A 6 -40.90 -16.41 9.98
CA LYS A 6 -41.60 -15.67 8.90
C LYS A 6 -41.12 -14.21 8.81
N MET A 7 -40.23 -13.92 7.85
CA MET A 7 -40.20 -12.62 7.18
C MET A 7 -41.28 -12.67 6.10
N GLN A 8 -42.36 -11.91 6.27
CA GLN A 8 -43.36 -11.69 5.22
C GLN A 8 -43.11 -10.34 4.55
N HIS A 9 -42.82 -10.44 3.25
CA HIS A 9 -42.88 -9.38 2.25
C HIS A 9 -44.25 -8.68 2.21
N SER A 10 -44.24 -7.35 2.22
CA SER A 10 -45.16 -6.43 1.49
C SER A 10 -44.67 -5.00 1.82
N ASN A 11 -44.47 -4.04 0.93
CA ASN A 11 -45.06 -3.76 -0.36
C ASN A 11 -44.04 -3.14 -1.33
N GLN A 12 -44.19 -3.51 -2.60
CA GLN A 12 -43.70 -2.79 -3.75
C GLN A 12 -44.29 -1.37 -3.77
N SER A 13 -43.45 -0.37 -3.58
CA SER A 13 -43.68 0.99 -4.08
C SER A 13 -42.61 1.30 -5.13
N SER A 14 -43.03 1.09 -6.38
CA SER A 14 -42.51 1.71 -7.61
C SER A 14 -41.22 2.53 -7.49
N VAL A 15 -40.08 1.85 -7.69
CA VAL A 15 -38.82 2.46 -8.15
C VAL A 15 -39.09 3.01 -9.56
N THR A 16 -39.68 4.19 -9.60
CA THR A 16 -39.89 4.97 -10.81
C THR A 16 -38.53 5.44 -11.27
N CYS A 17 -38.02 4.76 -12.30
CA CYS A 17 -37.09 5.26 -13.32
C CYS A 17 -36.30 6.55 -12.97
N MET A 18 -35.30 6.42 -12.08
CA MET A 18 -34.24 7.42 -11.89
C MET A 18 -33.55 7.88 -13.20
N PRO A 19 -33.43 7.07 -14.28
CA PRO A 19 -32.75 7.50 -15.51
C PRO A 19 -33.47 8.63 -16.27
N ALA A 20 -34.80 8.65 -16.30
CA ALA A 20 -35.54 9.68 -17.03
C ALA A 20 -35.44 11.04 -16.32
N LEU A 21 -35.55 11.05 -14.99
CA LEU A 21 -35.36 12.24 -14.17
C LEU A 21 -33.90 12.70 -14.19
N PHE A 22 -32.92 11.79 -14.15
CA PHE A 22 -31.50 12.15 -14.24
C PHE A 22 -31.18 12.80 -15.58
N THR A 23 -31.58 12.21 -16.71
CA THR A 23 -31.32 12.79 -18.03
C THR A 23 -32.09 14.10 -18.24
N GLN A 24 -33.31 14.22 -17.71
CA GLN A 24 -34.14 15.42 -17.82
C GLN A 24 -33.63 16.57 -16.94
N TYR A 25 -33.23 16.31 -15.69
CA TYR A 25 -32.60 17.31 -14.81
C TYR A 25 -31.18 17.67 -15.27
N PHE A 26 -30.36 16.69 -15.67
CA PHE A 26 -29.01 16.92 -16.17
C PHE A 26 -29.01 17.77 -17.46
N LEU A 27 -30.02 17.59 -18.34
CA LEU A 27 -30.21 18.43 -19.52
C LEU A 27 -30.97 19.75 -19.24
N GLN A 28 -31.79 19.85 -18.19
CA GLN A 28 -32.50 21.09 -17.83
C GLN A 28 -31.65 22.05 -16.99
N ASP A 29 -30.82 21.57 -16.06
CA ASP A 29 -29.96 22.44 -15.24
C ASP A 29 -28.70 22.90 -15.99
N MET A 30 -28.18 22.10 -16.93
CA MET A 30 -27.18 22.59 -17.90
C MET A 30 -27.73 23.65 -18.86
N LYS A 31 -29.06 23.81 -18.98
CA LYS A 31 -29.66 24.84 -19.83
C LYS A 31 -29.62 26.25 -19.21
N ILE A 32 -29.13 26.44 -17.99
CA ILE A 32 -29.14 27.77 -17.37
C ILE A 32 -27.81 28.51 -17.60
N SER A 33 -27.73 29.13 -18.77
CA SER A 33 -27.19 30.48 -19.08
C SER A 33 -25.84 31.01 -18.52
N LYS A 34 -25.02 30.23 -17.80
CA LYS A 34 -23.68 30.69 -17.32
C LYS A 34 -22.49 29.96 -17.93
N VAL A 35 -22.65 28.73 -18.42
CA VAL A 35 -21.56 27.95 -19.05
C VAL A 35 -21.10 28.55 -20.40
N LEU A 36 -21.92 29.39 -21.02
CA LEU A 36 -21.57 30.13 -22.24
C LEU A 36 -20.46 31.17 -22.06
N ARG A 37 -19.96 31.44 -20.84
CA ARG A 37 -18.83 32.36 -20.61
C ARG A 37 -17.45 31.70 -20.46
N LEU A 38 -17.35 30.38 -20.37
CA LEU A 38 -16.06 29.69 -20.23
C LEU A 38 -15.81 28.78 -21.42
N LYS A 39 -14.79 29.13 -22.22
CA LYS A 39 -14.29 28.40 -23.40
C LYS A 39 -13.65 27.04 -23.06
N LEU A 40 -14.30 26.21 -22.25
CA LEU A 40 -13.82 24.86 -21.86
C LEU A 40 -14.50 23.71 -22.61
N LEU A 41 -15.39 24.02 -23.56
CA LEU A 41 -16.44 23.12 -24.05
C LEU A 41 -16.04 21.92 -24.94
N LYS A 42 -14.82 21.82 -25.46
CA LYS A 42 -14.48 20.66 -26.34
C LYS A 42 -14.08 19.40 -25.56
N SER A 43 -13.30 19.55 -24.49
CA SER A 43 -12.91 18.41 -23.65
C SER A 43 -14.03 17.98 -22.71
N SER A 44 -14.81 18.94 -22.21
CA SER A 44 -15.96 18.69 -21.32
C SER A 44 -17.09 17.94 -22.01
N LYS A 45 -17.37 18.20 -23.29
CA LYS A 45 -18.43 17.50 -24.04
C LYS A 45 -18.11 16.01 -24.24
N LYS A 46 -16.87 15.68 -24.61
CA LYS A 46 -16.42 14.29 -24.70
C LYS A 46 -16.47 13.57 -23.35
N LEU A 47 -16.06 14.25 -22.28
CA LEU A 47 -16.18 13.73 -20.92
C LEU A 47 -17.65 13.47 -20.56
N LEU A 48 -18.54 14.44 -20.78
CA LEU A 48 -19.98 14.29 -20.54
C LEU A 48 -20.61 13.16 -21.37
N ASP A 49 -20.23 13.00 -22.64
CA ASP A 49 -20.71 11.92 -23.50
C ASP A 49 -20.20 10.54 -22.99
N SER A 50 -18.94 10.45 -22.55
CA SER A 50 -18.39 9.23 -21.93
C SER A 50 -19.01 8.92 -20.56
N MET A 51 -19.31 9.94 -19.75
CA MET A 51 -19.98 9.81 -18.47
C MET A 51 -21.43 9.35 -18.67
N MET A 52 -22.13 9.90 -19.65
CA MET A 52 -23.49 9.52 -20.02
C MET A 52 -23.55 8.07 -20.56
N TRP A 53 -22.53 7.64 -21.29
CA TRP A 53 -22.38 6.25 -21.72
C TRP A 53 -22.13 5.31 -20.53
N MET A 54 -21.24 5.68 -19.59
CA MET A 54 -21.03 4.91 -18.34
C MET A 54 -22.31 4.83 -17.49
N LEU A 55 -23.07 5.92 -17.39
CA LEU A 55 -24.36 5.95 -16.71
C LEU A 55 -25.40 5.04 -17.40
N GLN A 56 -25.42 4.99 -18.73
CA GLN A 56 -26.25 4.04 -19.50
C GLN A 56 -25.85 2.57 -19.29
N VAL A 57 -24.55 2.27 -19.19
CA VAL A 57 -24.06 0.94 -18.84
C VAL A 57 -24.48 0.57 -17.41
N CYS A 58 -24.44 1.53 -16.49
CA CYS A 58 -24.88 1.35 -15.11
C CYS A 58 -26.39 1.09 -14.95
N THR A 59 -27.19 1.11 -16.02
CA THR A 59 -28.64 0.85 -15.98
C THR A 59 -29.07 -0.59 -16.35
N TRP A 60 -28.18 -1.50 -16.80
CA TRP A 60 -28.58 -2.84 -17.27
C TRP A 60 -28.14 -4.03 -16.36
N ARG A 61 -29.17 -4.75 -15.87
CA ARG A 61 -29.37 -5.86 -14.87
C ARG A 61 -28.22 -6.73 -14.30
N LEU A 62 -28.50 -7.26 -13.09
CA LEU A 62 -27.92 -8.37 -12.27
C LEU A 62 -27.07 -7.94 -11.06
N VAL A 63 -27.11 -8.73 -9.99
CA VAL A 63 -26.65 -8.36 -8.63
C VAL A 63 -25.13 -8.12 -8.56
N ASP A 64 -24.35 -8.80 -9.41
CA ASP A 64 -22.92 -8.51 -9.61
C ASP A 64 -22.69 -7.12 -10.24
N ALA A 65 -23.65 -6.65 -11.04
CA ALA A 65 -23.62 -5.31 -11.61
C ALA A 65 -23.86 -4.22 -10.56
N TYR A 66 -24.46 -4.49 -9.39
CA TYR A 66 -24.70 -3.42 -8.40
C TYR A 66 -23.39 -2.95 -7.76
N THR A 67 -22.51 -3.88 -7.36
CA THR A 67 -21.18 -3.57 -6.84
C THR A 67 -20.29 -2.91 -7.90
N GLU A 68 -20.31 -3.42 -9.14
CA GLU A 68 -19.58 -2.82 -10.26
C GLU A 68 -20.10 -1.42 -10.62
N ARG A 69 -21.41 -1.19 -10.52
CA ARG A 69 -22.03 0.14 -10.71
C ARG A 69 -21.65 1.10 -9.62
N LEU A 70 -21.67 0.67 -8.37
CA LEU A 70 -21.24 1.50 -7.24
C LEU A 70 -19.76 1.87 -7.38
N ASP A 71 -18.90 0.92 -7.77
CA ASP A 71 -17.49 1.15 -8.04
C ASP A 71 -17.29 2.13 -9.23
N ALA A 72 -17.98 1.91 -10.35
CA ALA A 72 -17.92 2.83 -11.50
C ALA A 72 -18.40 4.24 -11.15
N PHE A 73 -19.44 4.34 -10.31
CA PHE A 73 -19.97 5.62 -9.84
C PHE A 73 -19.02 6.31 -8.85
N GLN A 74 -18.37 5.57 -7.96
CA GLN A 74 -17.31 6.12 -7.10
C GLN A 74 -16.12 6.63 -7.92
N LYS A 75 -15.69 5.88 -8.94
CA LYS A 75 -14.65 6.30 -9.89
C LYS A 75 -15.05 7.57 -10.65
N LEU A 76 -16.32 7.68 -11.03
CA LEU A 76 -16.86 8.86 -11.68
C LEU A 76 -16.78 10.10 -10.78
N ILE A 77 -17.19 9.97 -9.51
CA ILE A 77 -17.06 11.02 -8.50
C ILE A 77 -15.59 11.41 -8.37
N PHE A 78 -14.69 10.42 -8.22
CA PHE A 78 -13.25 10.65 -8.07
C PHE A 78 -12.64 11.41 -9.25
N VAL A 79 -12.80 10.91 -10.48
CA VAL A 79 -12.27 11.56 -11.69
C VAL A 79 -12.85 12.95 -11.86
N SER A 80 -14.14 13.15 -11.58
CA SER A 80 -14.74 14.47 -11.69
C SER A 80 -14.16 15.48 -10.70
N ASN A 81 -13.90 15.08 -9.46
CA ASN A 81 -13.26 15.91 -8.44
C ASN A 81 -11.79 16.21 -8.76
N LEU A 82 -11.10 15.30 -9.45
CA LEU A 82 -9.74 15.55 -9.93
C LEU A 82 -9.70 16.53 -11.11
N VAL A 83 -10.59 16.36 -12.08
CA VAL A 83 -10.61 17.18 -13.31
C VAL A 83 -11.17 18.58 -13.06
N PHE A 84 -12.26 18.67 -12.29
CA PHE A 84 -12.98 19.92 -12.08
C PHE A 84 -12.63 20.63 -10.77
N GLY A 85 -11.93 19.96 -9.85
CA GLY A 85 -11.61 20.52 -8.53
C GLY A 85 -12.87 21.01 -7.82
N ASP A 86 -12.79 22.16 -7.15
CA ASP A 86 -13.91 22.75 -6.40
C ASP A 86 -15.12 23.11 -7.28
N ALA A 87 -14.95 23.15 -8.60
CA ALA A 87 -16.06 23.34 -9.53
C ALA A 87 -16.91 22.06 -9.73
N SER A 88 -16.46 20.89 -9.25
CA SER A 88 -17.21 19.63 -9.38
C SER A 88 -18.56 19.70 -8.68
N ASP A 89 -18.65 20.35 -7.52
CA ASP A 89 -19.89 20.48 -6.76
C ASP A 89 -20.98 21.25 -7.52
N PHE A 90 -20.54 22.21 -8.35
CA PHE A 90 -21.42 23.01 -9.20
C PHE A 90 -21.74 22.31 -10.53
N ILE A 91 -20.75 21.66 -11.14
CA ILE A 91 -20.90 21.03 -12.46
C ILE A 91 -21.65 19.71 -12.35
N LEU A 92 -21.45 18.97 -11.25
CA LEU A 92 -22.01 17.66 -11.00
C LEU A 92 -22.63 17.68 -9.60
N PRO A 93 -23.94 17.97 -9.49
CA PRO A 93 -24.59 18.17 -8.20
C PRO A 93 -24.87 16.83 -7.51
N TRP A 94 -23.83 16.06 -7.18
CA TRP A 94 -23.88 14.73 -6.56
C TRP A 94 -24.82 14.70 -5.36
N LYS A 95 -24.71 15.71 -4.50
CA LYS A 95 -25.50 15.86 -3.28
C LYS A 95 -26.98 16.06 -3.56
N HIS A 96 -27.30 17.03 -4.43
CA HIS A 96 -28.67 17.45 -4.67
C HIS A 96 -29.43 16.50 -5.60
N LEU A 97 -28.75 15.94 -6.61
CA LEU A 97 -29.37 15.12 -7.64
C LEU A 97 -29.46 13.64 -7.26
N PHE A 98 -28.51 13.14 -6.45
CA PHE A 98 -28.45 11.73 -6.05
C PHE A 98 -28.57 11.50 -4.53
N GLY A 99 -28.68 12.56 -3.73
CA GLY A 99 -28.79 12.44 -2.27
C GLY A 99 -27.51 11.91 -1.60
N ILE A 100 -26.35 12.09 -2.23
CA ILE A 100 -25.07 11.57 -1.72
C ILE A 100 -24.55 12.49 -0.63
N THR A 101 -24.07 11.92 0.46
CA THR A 101 -23.49 12.69 1.57
C THR A 101 -22.02 13.01 1.33
N ASP A 102 -21.52 14.07 1.97
CA ASP A 102 -20.09 14.41 1.95
C ASP A 102 -19.20 13.23 2.36
N TYR A 103 -19.63 12.48 3.36
CA TYR A 103 -18.95 11.28 3.81
C TYR A 103 -18.81 10.21 2.71
N GLN A 104 -19.84 10.01 1.88
CA GLN A 104 -19.78 9.06 0.77
C GLN A 104 -18.87 9.54 -0.35
N ILE A 105 -18.82 10.85 -0.60
CA ILE A 105 -17.86 11.47 -1.53
C ILE A 105 -16.43 11.26 -1.01
N ASP A 106 -16.20 11.50 0.28
CA ASP A 106 -14.89 11.31 0.91
C ASP A 106 -14.42 9.85 0.85
N ILE A 107 -15.32 8.88 1.06
CA ILE A 107 -15.00 7.46 0.86
C ILE A 107 -14.62 7.20 -0.59
N ALA A 108 -15.42 7.67 -1.55
CA ALA A 108 -15.14 7.47 -2.97
C ALA A 108 -13.77 8.08 -3.36
N MET A 109 -13.45 9.26 -2.82
CA MET A 109 -12.15 9.90 -3.04
C MET A 109 -11.02 9.08 -2.44
N ARG A 110 -11.14 8.71 -1.16
CA ARG A 110 -10.11 8.00 -0.41
C ARG A 110 -9.81 6.63 -0.99
N GLU A 111 -10.83 5.80 -1.21
CA GLU A 111 -10.63 4.41 -1.63
C GLU A 111 -10.09 4.31 -3.07
N ASN A 112 -10.54 5.18 -3.98
CA ASN A 112 -9.97 5.24 -5.33
C ASN A 112 -8.52 5.76 -5.31
N ALA A 113 -8.22 6.79 -4.51
CA ALA A 113 -6.86 7.29 -4.36
C ALA A 113 -5.91 6.23 -3.78
N LYS A 114 -6.36 5.48 -2.75
CA LYS A 114 -5.61 4.33 -2.19
C LYS A 114 -5.36 3.27 -3.26
N SER A 115 -6.39 2.86 -3.99
CA SER A 115 -6.28 1.80 -5.01
C SER A 115 -5.25 2.16 -6.09
N LEU A 116 -5.28 3.39 -6.61
CA LEU A 116 -4.31 3.85 -7.59
C LEU A 116 -2.91 3.99 -6.98
N TYR A 117 -2.80 4.56 -5.77
CA TYR A 117 -1.51 4.69 -5.09
C TYR A 117 -0.85 3.33 -4.81
N ALA A 118 -1.64 2.30 -4.48
CA ALA A 118 -1.15 0.93 -4.30
C ALA A 118 -0.58 0.33 -5.60
N LEU A 119 -1.06 0.74 -6.78
CA LEU A 119 -0.46 0.34 -8.06
C LEU A 119 0.90 1.01 -8.27
N GLU A 120 1.01 2.29 -7.94
CA GLU A 120 2.28 3.03 -8.03
C GLU A 120 3.34 2.51 -7.07
N LEU A 121 2.94 2.11 -5.85
CA LEU A 121 3.88 1.52 -4.88
C LEU A 121 4.55 0.25 -5.41
N LYS A 122 3.90 -0.53 -6.29
CA LYS A 122 4.52 -1.71 -6.92
C LYS A 122 5.72 -1.39 -7.81
N SER A 123 5.86 -0.14 -8.26
CA SER A 123 7.06 0.31 -8.98
C SER A 123 8.29 0.38 -8.08
N ILE A 124 8.09 0.46 -6.75
CA ILE A 124 9.15 0.43 -5.76
C ILE A 124 9.51 -1.03 -5.50
N GLY A 125 10.68 -1.43 -5.97
CA GLY A 125 11.27 -2.74 -5.69
C GLY A 125 12.24 -2.73 -4.52
N ARG A 126 12.95 -3.86 -4.36
CA ARG A 126 14.01 -4.06 -3.36
C ARG A 126 15.18 -3.07 -3.53
N GLY A 127 15.44 -2.65 -4.77
CA GLY A 127 16.34 -1.54 -5.09
C GLY A 127 15.56 -0.23 -5.06
N LEU A 128 15.80 0.57 -4.02
CA LEU A 128 15.13 1.86 -3.87
C LEU A 128 15.74 2.88 -4.84
N ASP A 129 14.93 3.39 -5.75
CA ASP A 129 15.30 4.50 -6.62
C ASP A 129 14.74 5.82 -6.07
N ILE A 130 15.59 6.84 -6.01
CA ILE A 130 15.19 8.17 -5.54
C ILE A 130 14.19 8.80 -6.53
N GLY A 131 14.34 8.52 -7.83
CA GLY A 131 13.42 8.97 -8.86
C GLY A 131 12.00 8.45 -8.64
N THR A 132 11.85 7.13 -8.43
CA THR A 132 10.55 6.52 -8.13
C THR A 132 9.92 7.05 -6.84
N LEU A 133 10.70 7.30 -5.78
CA LEU A 133 10.18 7.92 -4.55
C LEU A 133 9.62 9.31 -4.75
N ILE A 134 10.25 10.12 -5.61
CA ILE A 134 9.75 11.45 -5.97
C ILE A 134 8.47 11.30 -6.79
N GLU A 135 8.42 10.37 -7.73
CA GLU A 135 7.24 10.18 -8.57
C GLU A 135 6.02 9.70 -7.75
N VAL A 136 6.23 8.73 -6.85
CA VAL A 136 5.19 8.27 -5.93
C VAL A 136 4.65 9.42 -5.07
N ARG A 137 5.50 10.36 -4.63
CA ARG A 137 5.06 11.58 -3.94
C ARG A 137 4.23 12.50 -4.84
N ARG A 138 4.63 12.70 -6.09
CA ARG A 138 3.86 13.52 -7.05
C ARG A 138 2.49 12.93 -7.31
N VAL A 139 2.42 11.61 -7.50
CA VAL A 139 1.17 10.90 -7.75
C VAL A 139 0.25 10.94 -6.52
N GLN A 140 0.79 10.75 -5.32
CA GLN A 140 0.05 10.92 -4.07
C GLN A 140 -0.69 12.26 -4.01
N LEU A 141 0.04 13.36 -4.28
CA LEU A 141 -0.51 14.71 -4.28
C LEU A 141 -1.54 14.91 -5.40
N ALA A 142 -1.29 14.35 -6.59
CA ALA A 142 -2.22 14.40 -7.71
C ALA A 142 -3.55 13.70 -7.41
N TYR A 143 -3.53 12.60 -6.65
CA TYR A 143 -4.72 11.87 -6.23
C TYR A 143 -5.39 12.45 -4.98
N LYS A 144 -4.82 13.52 -4.38
CA LYS A 144 -5.28 14.12 -3.12
C LYS A 144 -5.32 13.11 -1.96
N LEU A 145 -4.39 12.14 -1.94
CA LEU A 145 -4.30 11.17 -0.86
C LEU A 145 -3.60 11.80 0.36
N PHE A 146 -4.23 11.71 1.53
CA PHE A 146 -3.68 12.23 2.79
C PHE A 146 -2.32 11.63 3.12
N ASP A 147 -1.45 12.46 3.71
CA ASP A 147 -0.06 12.10 4.02
C ASP A 147 0.03 10.93 5.00
N GLU A 148 -0.88 10.84 5.96
CA GLU A 148 -0.93 9.76 6.95
C GLU A 148 -1.27 8.43 6.29
N VAL A 149 -2.28 8.42 5.41
CA VAL A 149 -2.71 7.22 4.70
C VAL A 149 -1.62 6.75 3.75
N ALA A 150 -1.01 7.68 3.00
CA ALA A 150 0.09 7.37 2.10
C ALA A 150 1.32 6.83 2.86
N ALA A 151 1.61 7.38 4.04
CA ALA A 151 2.69 6.92 4.89
C ALA A 151 2.49 5.49 5.37
N ASP A 152 1.28 5.15 5.82
CA ASP A 152 0.99 3.81 6.31
C ASP A 152 1.04 2.77 5.18
N MET A 153 0.45 3.10 4.02
CA MET A 153 0.53 2.23 2.83
C MET A 153 1.96 2.01 2.35
N PHE A 154 2.81 3.05 2.38
CA PHE A 154 4.22 2.92 2.03
C PHE A 154 4.97 2.00 3.01
N LYS A 155 4.75 2.16 4.33
CA LYS A 155 5.36 1.31 5.35
C LYS A 155 4.95 -0.15 5.19
N GLU A 156 3.67 -0.41 4.91
CA GLU A 156 3.17 -1.77 4.64
C GLU A 156 3.85 -2.38 3.41
N HIS A 157 3.99 -1.61 2.32
CA HIS A 157 4.70 -2.06 1.12
C HIS A 157 6.19 -2.33 1.39
N ALA A 158 6.86 -1.44 2.13
CA ALA A 158 8.26 -1.61 2.51
C ALA A 158 8.48 -2.85 3.40
N LYS A 159 7.57 -3.13 4.34
CA LYS A 159 7.58 -4.36 5.13
C LYS A 159 7.45 -5.59 4.24
N LYS A 160 6.53 -5.57 3.28
CA LYS A 160 6.32 -6.68 2.35
C LYS A 160 7.58 -6.97 1.53
N LEU A 161 8.28 -5.94 1.03
CA LEU A 161 9.56 -6.13 0.33
C LEU A 161 10.59 -6.84 1.22
N ILE A 162 10.71 -6.44 2.49
CA ILE A 162 11.60 -7.11 3.45
C ILE A 162 11.18 -8.56 3.67
N GLN A 163 9.87 -8.84 3.83
CA GLN A 163 9.34 -10.20 3.99
C GLN A 163 9.61 -11.08 2.77
N GLU A 164 9.60 -10.52 1.56
CA GLU A 164 9.96 -11.24 0.33
C GLU A 164 11.45 -11.60 0.30
N ASN A 165 12.35 -10.70 0.73
CA ASN A 165 13.78 -11.01 0.87
C ASN A 165 14.02 -12.08 1.94
N VAL A 166 13.34 -11.98 3.10
CA VAL A 166 13.42 -13.01 4.17
C VAL A 166 12.95 -14.36 3.65
N SER A 167 11.81 -14.41 2.97
CA SER A 167 11.27 -15.65 2.41
C SER A 167 12.21 -16.26 1.36
N SER A 168 12.80 -15.42 0.50
CA SER A 168 13.83 -15.81 -0.46
C SER A 168 15.04 -16.44 0.26
N ALA A 169 15.62 -15.72 1.22
CA ALA A 169 16.78 -16.16 1.97
C ALA A 169 16.54 -17.49 2.73
N LEU A 170 15.36 -17.64 3.34
CA LEU A 170 14.97 -18.88 4.03
C LEU A 170 14.79 -20.05 3.07
N SER A 171 14.23 -19.82 1.86
CA SER A 171 14.10 -20.88 0.86
C SER A 171 15.47 -21.40 0.39
N ILE A 172 16.44 -20.50 0.23
CA ILE A 172 17.83 -20.83 -0.11
C ILE A 172 18.51 -21.59 1.03
N LEU A 173 18.31 -21.14 2.27
CA LEU A 173 18.90 -21.77 3.44
C LEU A 173 18.35 -23.19 3.66
N LYS A 174 17.03 -23.38 3.54
CA LYS A 174 16.37 -24.69 3.72
C LYS A 174 16.72 -25.69 2.62
N SER A 175 16.94 -25.23 1.39
CA SER A 175 17.30 -26.09 0.25
C SER A 175 18.77 -26.53 0.24
N ASN A 176 19.69 -25.76 0.84
CA ASN A 176 21.12 -26.02 0.81
C ASN A 176 21.69 -26.64 2.11
N THR A 177 20.85 -27.27 2.93
CA THR A 177 21.21 -27.85 4.24
C THR A 177 22.35 -28.91 4.19
N SER A 178 22.76 -29.36 3.01
CA SER A 178 23.70 -30.48 2.80
C SER A 178 25.18 -30.09 2.86
N ALA A 179 25.53 -28.81 2.72
CA ALA A 179 26.91 -28.33 2.83
C ALA A 179 26.98 -27.44 4.06
N GLY A 180 27.82 -27.75 5.04
CA GLY A 180 27.90 -27.02 6.33
C GLY A 180 28.29 -25.53 6.26
N ASN A 181 28.27 -24.91 5.07
CA ASN A 181 28.55 -23.51 4.82
C ASN A 181 27.27 -22.76 4.42
N ILE A 182 27.14 -21.53 4.87
CA ILE A 182 26.00 -20.67 4.55
C ILE A 182 26.16 -20.18 3.11
N PRO A 183 25.15 -20.38 2.22
CA PRO A 183 25.25 -19.90 0.86
C PRO A 183 25.41 -18.38 0.83
N THR A 184 26.35 -17.87 0.03
CA THR A 184 26.63 -16.44 -0.11
C THR A 184 25.38 -15.66 -0.54
N GLU A 185 24.46 -16.30 -1.27
CA GLU A 185 23.19 -15.73 -1.69
C GLU A 185 22.29 -15.35 -0.50
N VAL A 186 22.30 -16.12 0.59
CA VAL A 186 21.56 -15.80 1.83
C VAL A 186 22.09 -14.50 2.43
N ILE A 187 23.41 -14.35 2.46
CA ILE A 187 24.09 -13.17 3.00
C ILE A 187 23.81 -11.94 2.12
N ASN A 188 23.78 -12.11 0.81
CA ASN A 188 23.42 -11.04 -0.13
C ASN A 188 21.98 -10.54 0.08
N GLU A 189 21.03 -11.44 0.33
CA GLU A 189 19.64 -11.06 0.62
C GLU A 189 19.53 -10.28 1.94
N VAL A 190 20.24 -10.72 2.99
CA VAL A 190 20.27 -10.01 4.28
C VAL A 190 20.94 -8.63 4.14
N ASN A 191 22.05 -8.54 3.40
CA ASN A 191 22.71 -7.27 3.11
C ASN A 191 21.81 -6.33 2.30
N SER A 192 20.98 -6.86 1.39
CA SER A 192 19.97 -6.07 0.68
C SER A 192 18.93 -5.48 1.63
N ILE A 193 18.46 -6.24 2.62
CA ILE A 193 17.52 -5.75 3.65
C ILE A 193 18.15 -4.59 4.44
N LEU A 194 19.40 -4.77 4.89
CA LEU A 194 20.13 -3.74 5.63
C LEU A 194 20.32 -2.48 4.79
N ALA A 195 20.81 -2.61 3.56
CA ALA A 195 21.03 -1.48 2.67
C ALA A 195 19.73 -0.70 2.39
N PHE A 196 18.63 -1.41 2.14
CA PHE A 196 17.31 -0.83 1.94
C PHE A 196 16.86 -0.01 3.17
N ASN A 197 16.93 -0.60 4.37
CA ASN A 197 16.49 0.05 5.59
C ASN A 197 17.35 1.25 5.99
N ARG A 198 18.67 1.18 5.77
CA ARG A 198 19.59 2.32 5.94
C ARG A 198 19.18 3.48 5.05
N LEU A 199 18.91 3.20 3.78
CA LEU A 199 18.57 4.23 2.81
C LEU A 199 17.25 4.92 3.18
N LEU A 200 16.22 4.17 3.61
CA LEU A 200 14.98 4.74 4.13
C LEU A 200 15.24 5.67 5.34
N THR A 201 16.13 5.25 6.24
CA THR A 201 16.51 6.02 7.44
C THR A 201 17.29 7.28 7.12
N VAL A 202 18.15 7.25 6.09
CA VAL A 202 18.90 8.43 5.62
C VAL A 202 17.96 9.41 4.93
N LEU A 203 17.10 8.92 4.03
CA LEU A 203 16.18 9.76 3.28
C LEU A 203 15.11 10.41 4.17
N SER A 204 14.68 9.75 5.26
CA SER A 204 13.73 10.33 6.20
C SER A 204 14.27 11.56 6.94
N LYS A 205 15.60 11.67 7.08
CA LYS A 205 16.29 12.79 7.72
C LYS A 205 16.76 13.86 6.72
N PHE A 206 16.48 13.68 5.44
CA PHE A 206 16.96 14.58 4.41
C PHE A 206 16.24 15.94 4.49
N PRO A 207 16.95 17.09 4.42
CA PRO A 207 16.34 18.42 4.56
C PRO A 207 15.24 18.75 3.53
N GLN A 208 15.22 18.07 2.38
CA GLN A 208 14.14 18.17 1.37
C GLN A 208 13.19 16.96 1.40
N GLY A 209 12.97 16.37 2.58
CA GLY A 209 12.18 15.15 2.76
C GLY A 209 10.75 15.23 2.22
N ASP A 210 10.15 16.43 2.16
CA ASP A 210 8.81 16.65 1.61
C ASP A 210 8.64 16.30 0.13
N ARG A 211 9.76 16.19 -0.60
CA ARG A 211 9.80 15.77 -2.01
C ARG A 211 9.69 14.26 -2.19
N PHE A 212 9.92 13.47 -1.13
CA PHE A 212 9.86 12.03 -1.19
C PHE A 212 8.50 11.50 -0.73
N ALA A 213 8.25 10.22 -1.03
CA ALA A 213 7.07 9.52 -0.55
C ALA A 213 6.93 9.65 0.96
N ARG A 214 5.69 9.75 1.45
CA ARG A 214 5.43 9.76 2.89
C ARG A 214 5.69 8.39 3.50
N GLY A 215 6.04 8.36 4.78
CA GLY A 215 6.28 7.11 5.50
C GLY A 215 7.74 6.60 5.48
N LEU A 216 8.69 7.37 4.94
CA LEU A 216 10.12 7.04 5.03
C LEU A 216 10.58 6.97 6.48
N GLY A 217 11.39 5.95 6.78
CA GLY A 217 11.99 5.74 8.09
C GLY A 217 12.42 4.29 8.28
N PRO A 218 13.03 3.97 9.43
CA PRO A 218 13.40 2.60 9.75
C PRO A 218 12.14 1.72 9.81
N ILE A 219 12.21 0.57 9.15
CA ILE A 219 11.16 -0.44 9.12
C ILE A 219 11.53 -1.58 10.07
N SER A 220 10.54 -2.02 10.84
CA SER A 220 10.62 -3.22 11.67
C SER A 220 9.47 -4.15 11.35
N LEU A 221 9.74 -5.45 11.36
CA LEU A 221 8.75 -6.52 11.27
C LEU A 221 8.07 -6.78 12.62
N ALA A 222 8.55 -6.16 13.71
CA ALA A 222 7.94 -6.28 15.03
C ALA A 222 6.47 -5.82 15.04
N GLY A 223 5.63 -6.54 15.79
CA GLY A 223 4.22 -6.18 15.97
C GLY A 223 3.34 -6.40 14.74
N ASP A 224 3.86 -7.06 13.70
CA ASP A 224 3.04 -7.56 12.60
C ASP A 224 2.22 -8.78 13.05
N PHE A 225 1.02 -8.97 12.50
CA PHE A 225 0.12 -10.06 12.88
C PHE A 225 0.75 -11.43 12.66
N ASP A 226 1.60 -11.57 11.62
CA ASP A 226 2.32 -12.81 11.33
C ASP A 226 3.71 -12.88 11.98
N HIS A 227 4.14 -11.85 12.74
CA HIS A 227 5.48 -11.83 13.36
C HIS A 227 5.72 -13.04 14.26
N ASP A 228 4.75 -13.36 15.13
CA ASP A 228 4.84 -14.49 16.05
C ASP A 228 5.03 -15.84 15.34
N ARG A 229 4.50 -15.96 14.11
CA ARG A 229 4.64 -17.17 13.29
C ARG A 229 5.99 -17.26 12.61
N MET A 230 6.54 -16.11 12.19
CA MET A 230 7.83 -16.04 11.49
C MET A 230 9.03 -15.87 12.42
N VAL A 231 8.84 -15.57 13.71
CA VAL A 231 9.94 -15.25 14.64
C VAL A 231 10.98 -16.37 14.73
N GLY A 232 10.56 -17.64 14.64
CA GLY A 232 11.48 -18.78 14.61
C GLY A 232 12.37 -18.77 13.37
N ASP A 233 11.78 -18.54 12.20
CA ASP A 233 12.49 -18.42 10.93
C ASP A 233 13.43 -17.19 10.92
N LEU A 234 13.00 -16.05 11.48
CA LEU A 234 13.85 -14.85 11.62
C LEU A 234 15.07 -15.10 12.52
N LYS A 235 14.92 -15.88 13.61
CA LYS A 235 16.05 -16.28 14.46
C LYS A 235 17.04 -17.16 13.72
N ILE A 236 16.56 -18.10 12.89
CA ILE A 236 17.42 -18.95 12.05
C ILE A 236 18.23 -18.08 11.09
N LEU A 237 17.59 -17.12 10.43
CA LEU A 237 18.25 -16.23 9.48
C LEU A 237 19.24 -15.27 10.17
N TYR A 238 18.89 -14.78 11.36
CA TYR A 238 19.78 -13.98 12.20
C TYR A 238 21.01 -14.76 12.65
N ALA A 239 20.83 -16.03 13.09
CA ALA A 239 21.94 -16.90 13.45
C ALA A 239 22.86 -17.17 12.25
N ALA A 240 22.29 -17.46 11.07
CA ALA A 240 23.08 -17.66 9.85
C ALA A 240 23.93 -16.42 9.51
N TYR A 241 23.33 -15.23 9.49
CA TYR A 241 24.09 -14.01 9.25
C TYR A 241 25.16 -13.76 10.33
N THR A 242 24.86 -14.08 11.59
CA THR A 242 25.82 -13.95 12.70
C THR A 242 27.02 -14.88 12.52
N THR A 243 26.82 -16.13 12.08
CA THR A 243 27.90 -17.08 11.81
C THR A 243 28.86 -16.57 10.73
N GLU A 244 28.32 -15.96 9.68
CA GLU A 244 29.15 -15.36 8.62
C GLU A 244 29.98 -14.17 9.15
N VAL A 245 29.32 -13.25 9.87
CA VAL A 245 29.95 -12.05 10.43
C VAL A 245 31.04 -12.40 11.46
N LEU A 246 30.84 -13.48 12.22
CA LEU A 246 31.76 -13.98 13.25
C LEU A 246 32.64 -15.15 12.79
N SER A 247 32.80 -15.35 11.47
CA SER A 247 33.62 -16.44 10.92
C SER A 247 35.08 -16.43 11.39
N ASP A 248 35.62 -15.27 11.79
CA ASP A 248 36.95 -15.11 12.38
C ASP A 248 36.99 -15.29 13.92
N GLY A 249 35.85 -15.61 14.54
CA GLY A 249 35.71 -15.82 15.98
C GLY A 249 35.77 -14.55 16.83
N ARG A 250 35.74 -13.36 16.22
CA ARG A 250 35.87 -12.07 16.92
C ARG A 250 34.64 -11.19 16.71
N LEU A 251 34.14 -10.66 17.83
CA LEU A 251 33.09 -9.65 17.87
C LEU A 251 33.73 -8.29 18.16
N ASP A 252 33.63 -7.37 17.21
CA ASP A 252 34.07 -5.98 17.32
C ASP A 252 32.88 -5.02 17.15
N ASP A 253 33.12 -3.73 17.41
CA ASP A 253 32.10 -2.69 17.32
C ASP A 253 31.62 -2.48 15.87
N GLU A 254 32.46 -2.76 14.87
CA GLU A 254 32.11 -2.63 13.45
C GLU A 254 31.06 -3.67 13.03
N LYS A 255 31.18 -4.90 13.54
CA LYS A 255 30.24 -6.01 13.32
C LYS A 255 28.97 -5.90 14.15
N LEU A 256 29.05 -5.29 15.32
CA LEU A 256 27.88 -5.04 16.18
C LEU A 256 26.86 -4.12 15.51
N GLY A 257 27.29 -3.17 14.68
CA GLY A 257 26.40 -2.26 13.96
C GLY A 257 25.37 -2.97 13.08
N PRO A 258 25.78 -3.73 12.06
CA PRO A 258 24.89 -4.52 11.20
C PRO A 258 24.02 -5.52 11.98
N LEU A 259 24.55 -6.20 12.99
CA LEU A 259 23.80 -7.15 13.81
C LEU A 259 22.69 -6.46 14.62
N ASN A 260 23.00 -5.32 15.25
CA ASN A 260 22.02 -4.54 16.00
C ASN A 260 20.93 -3.95 15.09
N GLU A 261 21.29 -3.55 13.88
CA GLU A 261 20.33 -3.10 12.88
C GLU A 261 19.42 -4.24 12.42
N LEU A 262 19.99 -5.40 12.08
CA LEU A 262 19.22 -6.59 11.67
C LEU A 262 18.27 -7.03 12.78
N ARG A 263 18.73 -7.01 14.05
CA ARG A 263 17.90 -7.27 15.23
C ARG A 263 16.68 -6.37 15.26
N ASN A 264 16.86 -5.06 15.04
CA ASN A 264 15.77 -4.09 15.08
C ASN A 264 14.80 -4.30 13.91
N ILE A 265 15.30 -4.61 12.71
CA ILE A 265 14.47 -4.91 11.54
C ILE A 265 13.63 -6.17 11.80
N PHE A 266 14.23 -7.24 12.32
CA PHE A 266 13.54 -8.49 12.61
C PHE A 266 12.64 -8.41 13.86
N GLY A 267 12.80 -7.36 14.68
CA GLY A 267 12.03 -7.22 15.91
C GLY A 267 12.42 -8.20 17.01
N LEU A 268 13.68 -8.66 17.02
CA LEU A 268 14.18 -9.59 18.03
C LEU A 268 14.46 -8.88 19.35
N GLY A 269 14.19 -9.57 20.47
CA GLY A 269 14.51 -9.05 21.79
C GLY A 269 16.03 -8.93 22.00
N LYS A 270 16.47 -7.94 22.79
CA LYS A 270 17.91 -7.74 23.07
C LYS A 270 18.58 -9.00 23.63
N ARG A 271 18.00 -9.59 24.69
CA ARG A 271 18.53 -10.80 25.36
C ARG A 271 18.53 -12.02 24.44
N GLU A 272 17.54 -12.11 23.57
CA GLU A 272 17.41 -13.21 22.61
C GLU A 272 18.50 -13.13 21.54
N ALA A 273 18.74 -11.94 20.99
CA ALA A 273 19.80 -11.73 20.02
C ALA A 273 21.20 -11.94 20.62
N GLU A 274 21.42 -11.51 21.87
CA GLU A 274 22.66 -11.74 22.61
C GLU A 274 22.91 -13.24 22.82
N ALA A 275 21.88 -14.01 23.23
CA ALA A 275 22.00 -15.46 23.40
C ALA A 275 22.37 -16.18 22.08
N ILE A 276 21.83 -15.73 20.94
CA ILE A 276 22.18 -16.28 19.63
C ILE A 276 23.65 -15.96 19.28
N ILE A 277 24.09 -14.71 19.50
CA ILE A 277 25.48 -14.30 19.26
C ILE A 277 26.44 -15.14 20.11
N GLU A 278 26.15 -15.31 21.40
CA GLU A 278 26.98 -16.12 22.32
C GLU A 278 27.04 -17.58 21.89
N GLY A 279 25.91 -18.17 21.50
CA GLY A 279 25.83 -19.55 21.00
C GLY A 279 26.69 -19.75 19.75
N VAL A 280 26.49 -18.90 18.73
CA VAL A 280 27.28 -18.95 17.49
C VAL A 280 28.77 -18.76 17.76
N MET A 281 29.14 -17.83 18.66
CA MET A 281 30.54 -17.59 18.99
C MET A 281 31.19 -18.79 19.68
N SER A 282 30.45 -19.50 20.55
CA SER A 282 30.92 -20.75 21.16
C SER A 282 31.15 -21.83 20.10
N ASP A 283 30.22 -21.98 19.16
CA ASP A 283 30.30 -22.98 18.10
C ASP A 283 31.48 -22.71 17.16
N VAL A 284 31.66 -21.47 16.71
CA VAL A 284 32.81 -21.08 15.86
C VAL A 284 34.13 -21.31 16.57
N LYS A 285 34.25 -20.93 17.85
CA LYS A 285 35.47 -21.16 18.64
C LYS A 285 35.81 -22.64 18.81
N SER A 286 34.80 -23.51 18.86
CA SER A 286 35.01 -24.96 18.95
C SER A 286 35.52 -25.59 17.65
N GLN A 287 35.36 -24.90 16.52
CA GLN A 287 35.74 -25.38 15.18
C GLN A 287 37.10 -24.85 14.69
N VAL A 288 37.65 -23.81 15.31
CA VAL A 288 38.99 -23.28 14.99
C VAL A 288 40.05 -24.04 15.81
N PRO A 289 40.98 -24.80 15.18
CA PRO A 289 42.06 -25.45 15.91
C PRO A 289 43.02 -24.40 16.51
N ALA A 290 43.47 -24.67 17.74
CA ALA A 290 44.38 -23.83 18.52
C ALA A 290 45.70 -23.52 17.82
#